data_AF-A0A949SDN8-F1
#
_entry.id   AF-A0A949SDN8-F1
#
_cell.length_a   1.000
_cell.length_b   1.000
_cell.length_c   1.000
_cell.angle_alpha   90.00
_cell.angle_beta   90.00
_cell.angle_gamma   90.00
#
_symmetry.space_group_name_H-M   'P 1'
#
loop_
_entity.id
_entity.type
_entity.pdbx_description
1 polymer ?
#
loop_
_entity_poly.entity_id
_entity_poly.type
_entity_poly.pdbx_seq_one_letter_code
_entity_poly.pdbx_strand_id
1 'polypeptide(L)'
;MEKLIDTHGQSFYYATLEGFVDNIGDKNKCAIILAHDDWSVFFDKASHLLGESINQVIVIGKNVNQLHAKTKDIRNVFIISAVSLKDATQIALNSSSFSKNIVYISSISSGQSISDLLSLIVE
;
A
#
# COMPACT_ATOMS: atom_id res chain seq x y z
N MET A 1 -6.56 -10.30 -5.92
CA MET A 1 -6.33 -8.86 -6.18
C MET A 1 -7.18 -8.41 -7.36
N GLU A 2 -7.78 -7.22 -7.28
CA GLU A 2 -8.60 -6.60 -8.33
C GLU A 2 -7.85 -5.39 -8.93
N LYS A 3 -7.82 -5.26 -10.25
CA LYS A 3 -7.20 -4.09 -10.91
C LYS A 3 -8.20 -2.94 -10.98
N LEU A 4 -7.79 -1.76 -10.54
CA LEU A 4 -8.62 -0.56 -10.51
C LEU A 4 -8.39 0.32 -11.75
N ILE A 5 -7.15 0.75 -11.97
CA ILE A 5 -6.79 1.71 -13.02
C ILE A 5 -5.31 1.60 -13.41
N ASP A 6 -4.98 1.98 -14.64
CA ASP A 6 -3.61 2.22 -15.09
C ASP A 6 -3.35 3.72 -15.24
N THR A 7 -2.17 4.16 -14.81
CA THR A 7 -1.65 5.52 -15.05
C THR A 7 -0.42 5.46 -15.97
N HIS A 8 0.16 6.61 -16.28
CA HIS A 8 1.42 6.65 -17.01
C HIS A 8 2.57 6.13 -16.14
N GLY A 9 2.77 4.81 -16.16
CA GLY A 9 3.89 4.13 -15.53
C GLY A 9 3.58 3.41 -14.22
N GLN A 10 2.32 3.34 -13.78
CA GLN A 10 1.88 2.52 -12.65
C GLN A 10 0.52 1.87 -12.89
N SER A 11 0.27 0.76 -12.21
CA SER A 11 -1.02 0.09 -12.14
C SER A 11 -1.50 0.05 -10.69
N PHE A 12 -2.75 0.43 -10.46
CA PHE A 12 -3.39 0.45 -9.14
C PHE A 12 -4.34 -0.74 -8.99
N TYR A 13 -4.29 -1.34 -7.82
CA TYR A 13 -5.05 -2.53 -7.46
C TYR A 13 -5.74 -2.34 -6.11
N TYR A 14 -6.83 -3.05 -5.91
CA TYR A 14 -7.49 -3.25 -4.62
C TYR A 14 -7.32 -4.69 -4.16
N ALA A 15 -7.16 -4.89 -2.85
CA ALA A 15 -7.21 -6.20 -2.23
C ALA A 15 -7.65 -6.12 -0.76
N THR A 16 -8.26 -7.18 -0.25
CA THR A 16 -8.26 -7.45 1.18
C THR A 16 -6.87 -7.93 1.62
N LEU A 17 -6.59 -7.91 2.93
CA LEU A 17 -5.31 -8.40 3.44
C LEU A 17 -5.09 -9.88 3.09
N GLU A 18 -6.08 -10.73 3.34
CA GLU A 18 -6.03 -12.16 3.00
C GLU A 18 -5.83 -12.35 1.49
N GLY A 19 -6.64 -11.65 0.68
CA GLY A 19 -6.54 -11.73 -0.78
C GLY A 19 -5.23 -11.18 -1.33
N PHE A 20 -4.55 -10.29 -0.61
CA PHE A 20 -3.21 -9.82 -0.97
C PHE A 20 -2.16 -10.88 -0.65
N VAL A 21 -2.13 -11.41 0.58
CA VAL A 21 -1.16 -12.42 1.02
C VAL A 21 -1.23 -13.68 0.16
N ASP A 22 -2.42 -14.12 -0.23
CA ASP A 22 -2.59 -15.34 -1.04
C ASP A 22 -2.17 -15.16 -2.50
N ASN A 23 -2.08 -13.92 -3.01
CA ASN A 23 -1.87 -13.64 -4.43
C ASN A 23 -0.61 -12.82 -4.74
N ILE A 24 0.09 -12.31 -3.72
CA ILE A 24 1.34 -11.58 -3.89
C ILE A 24 2.44 -12.57 -4.27
N GLY A 25 2.75 -12.66 -5.56
CA GLY A 25 3.83 -13.52 -6.04
C GLY A 25 5.21 -12.97 -5.67
N ASP A 26 6.15 -13.87 -5.39
CA ASP A 26 7.53 -13.60 -4.90
C ASP A 26 8.36 -12.60 -5.73
N LYS A 27 7.94 -12.23 -6.95
CA LYS A 27 8.69 -11.37 -7.88
C LYS A 27 8.02 -10.03 -8.21
N ASN A 28 6.84 -9.76 -7.69
CA ASN A 28 6.13 -8.51 -7.97
C ASN A 28 6.41 -7.47 -6.89
N LYS A 29 7.53 -6.74 -7.03
CA LYS A 29 7.79 -5.57 -6.19
C LYS A 29 6.64 -4.57 -6.30
N CYS A 30 5.93 -4.36 -5.21
CA CYS A 30 4.80 -3.43 -5.14
C CYS A 30 4.92 -2.46 -3.98
N ALA A 31 4.31 -1.29 -4.16
CA ALA A 31 3.94 -0.46 -3.02
C ALA A 31 2.58 -0.89 -2.49
N ILE A 32 2.38 -0.78 -1.18
CA ILE A 32 1.08 -0.92 -0.56
C ILE A 32 0.64 0.39 0.07
N ILE A 33 -0.66 0.66 0.00
CA ILE A 33 -1.33 1.70 0.79
C ILE A 33 -2.18 0.99 1.84
N LEU A 34 -1.91 1.25 3.11
CA LEU A 34 -2.63 0.68 4.25
C LEU A 34 -3.57 1.71 4.86
N ALA A 35 -4.84 1.35 5.03
CA ALA A 35 -5.77 2.13 5.81
C ALA A 35 -5.39 2.15 7.31
N HIS A 36 -5.90 3.15 8.05
CA HIS A 36 -5.52 3.39 9.44
C HIS A 36 -5.80 2.22 10.38
N ASP A 37 -6.85 1.44 10.12
CA ASP A 37 -7.24 0.35 11.02
C ASP A 37 -6.53 -0.98 10.67
N ASP A 38 -5.91 -1.06 9.48
CA ASP A 38 -5.39 -2.30 8.94
C ASP A 38 -3.89 -2.51 9.15
N TRP A 39 -3.14 -1.45 9.52
CA TRP A 39 -1.68 -1.56 9.61
C TRP A 39 -1.23 -2.58 10.66
N SER A 40 -1.82 -2.60 11.87
CA SER A 40 -1.37 -3.51 12.93
C SER A 40 -1.50 -4.97 12.49
N VAL A 41 -2.67 -5.32 11.94
CA VAL A 41 -2.98 -6.68 11.46
C VAL A 41 -2.07 -7.04 10.28
N PHE A 42 -1.80 -6.09 9.38
CA PHE A 42 -0.85 -6.28 8.29
C PHE A 42 0.54 -6.67 8.81
N PHE A 43 1.12 -5.94 9.76
CA PHE A 43 2.48 -6.26 10.25
C PHE A 43 2.54 -7.61 10.98
N ASP A 44 1.44 -8.07 11.57
CA ASP A 44 1.41 -9.35 12.25
C ASP A 44 1.29 -10.53 11.26
N LYS A 45 0.60 -10.35 10.13
CA LYS A 45 0.37 -11.41 9.12
C LYS A 45 1.36 -11.40 7.94
N ALA A 46 1.80 -10.22 7.51
CA ALA A 46 2.42 -9.99 6.22
C ALA A 46 3.79 -9.30 6.29
N SER A 47 4.36 -9.10 7.49
CA SER A 47 5.68 -8.45 7.64
C SER A 47 6.82 -9.20 6.94
N HIS A 48 6.71 -10.52 6.79
CA HIS A 48 7.68 -11.33 6.07
C HIS A 48 7.79 -10.96 4.57
N LEU A 49 6.78 -10.30 4.00
CA LEU A 49 6.79 -9.85 2.59
C LEU A 49 7.54 -8.53 2.39
N LEU A 50 7.84 -7.80 3.49
CA LEU A 50 8.50 -6.51 3.44
C LEU A 50 9.97 -6.65 3.06
N GLY A 51 10.41 -5.88 2.07
CA GLY A 51 11.76 -5.94 1.51
C GLY A 51 11.97 -7.02 0.45
N GLU A 52 11.04 -7.98 0.34
CA GLU A 52 11.02 -9.02 -0.68
C GLU A 52 10.06 -8.66 -1.82
N SER A 53 8.75 -8.84 -1.58
CA SER A 53 7.68 -8.51 -2.52
C SER A 53 7.18 -7.07 -2.35
N ILE A 54 7.35 -6.49 -1.16
CA ILE A 54 6.87 -5.15 -0.84
C ILE A 54 8.05 -4.23 -0.62
N ASN A 55 8.30 -3.34 -1.57
CA ASN A 55 9.39 -2.38 -1.48
C ASN A 55 8.94 -1.03 -0.90
N GLN A 56 7.64 -0.76 -0.82
CA GLN A 56 7.12 0.47 -0.23
C GLN A 56 5.84 0.25 0.56
N VAL A 57 5.74 0.88 1.74
CA VAL A 57 4.54 0.88 2.58
C VAL A 57 4.14 2.32 2.87
N ILE A 58 2.91 2.68 2.49
CA ILE A 58 2.32 3.99 2.73
C ILE A 58 1.17 3.79 3.72
N VAL A 59 1.35 4.23 4.97
CA VAL A 59 0.35 4.04 6.03
C VAL A 59 -0.46 5.31 6.22
N ILE A 60 -1.78 5.23 6.07
CA ILE A 60 -2.68 6.34 6.35
C ILE A 60 -2.85 6.43 7.87
N GLY A 61 -2.30 7.47 8.50
CA GLY A 61 -2.37 7.65 9.94
C GLY A 61 -1.33 8.61 10.49
N LYS A 62 -1.60 9.16 11.67
CA LYS A 62 -0.79 10.22 12.28
C LYS A 62 0.44 9.72 13.07
N ASN A 63 0.58 8.42 13.33
CA ASN A 63 1.58 7.91 14.28
C ASN A 63 2.53 6.87 13.66
N VAL A 64 3.64 7.34 13.08
CA VAL A 64 4.71 6.51 12.51
C VAL A 64 5.63 5.87 13.54
N ASN A 65 5.62 6.34 14.79
CA ASN A 65 6.61 5.88 15.78
C ASN A 65 6.44 4.40 16.11
N GLN A 66 5.20 3.89 16.06
CA GLN A 66 4.92 2.46 16.25
C GLN A 66 5.35 1.61 15.05
N LEU A 67 5.35 2.18 13.83
CA LEU A 67 5.86 1.51 12.63
C LEU A 67 7.36 1.30 12.73
N HIS A 68 8.10 2.33 13.17
CA HIS A 68 9.56 2.26 13.28
C HIS A 68 10.04 1.08 14.12
N ALA A 69 9.39 0.81 15.26
CA ALA A 69 9.76 -0.32 16.11
C ALA A 69 9.57 -1.69 15.42
N LYS A 70 8.53 -1.83 14.60
CA LYS A 70 8.21 -3.07 13.86
C LYS A 70 9.08 -3.25 12.60
N THR A 71 9.74 -2.18 12.12
CA THR A 71 10.36 -2.17 10.79
C THR A 71 11.84 -1.83 10.77
N LYS A 72 12.43 -1.46 11.93
CA LYS A 72 13.83 -1.04 12.08
C LYS A 72 14.86 -2.00 11.48
N ASP A 73 14.58 -3.30 11.48
CA ASP A 73 15.52 -4.35 11.03
C ASP A 73 15.23 -4.79 9.58
N ILE A 74 14.17 -4.28 8.96
CA ILE A 74 13.75 -4.66 7.61
C ILE A 74 14.51 -3.81 6.60
N ARG A 75 15.20 -4.47 5.68
CA ARG A 75 15.96 -3.83 4.60
C ARG A 75 15.13 -3.76 3.32
N ASN A 76 15.53 -2.90 2.38
CA ASN A 76 14.94 -2.81 1.04
C ASN A 76 13.44 -2.45 1.01
N VAL A 77 12.93 -1.82 2.06
CA VAL A 77 11.56 -1.29 2.13
C VAL A 77 11.58 0.18 2.54
N PHE A 78 10.80 0.99 1.84
CA PHE A 78 10.56 2.40 2.19
C PHE A 78 9.20 2.54 2.88
N ILE A 79 9.18 3.09 4.10
CA ILE A 79 7.96 3.19 4.91
C ILE A 79 7.69 4.66 5.21
N ILE A 80 6.47 5.10 4.92
CA ILE A 80 6.06 6.51 5.03
C ILE A 80 4.61 6.60 5.51
N SER A 81 4.30 7.62 6.31
CA SER A 81 2.92 7.95 6.64
C SER A 81 2.33 8.98 5.71
N ALA A 82 1.04 8.83 5.46
CA ALA A 82 0.16 9.81 4.85
C ALA A 82 -0.89 10.26 5.86
N VAL A 83 -1.35 11.51 5.79
CA VAL A 83 -2.43 12.00 6.68
C VAL A 83 -3.83 11.72 6.14
N SER A 84 -3.93 11.34 4.86
CA SER A 84 -5.18 10.99 4.18
C SER A 84 -4.94 9.99 3.04
N LEU A 85 -6.02 9.42 2.49
CA LEU A 85 -5.96 8.63 1.27
C LEU A 85 -5.43 9.45 0.08
N LYS A 86 -5.79 10.73 -0.01
CA LYS A 86 -5.27 11.65 -1.03
C LYS A 86 -3.76 11.77 -0.98
N ASP A 87 -3.21 12.00 0.20
CA ASP A 87 -1.75 12.12 0.36
C ASP A 87 -1.06 10.78 0.08
N ALA A 88 -1.67 9.66 0.49
CA ALA A 88 -1.13 8.34 0.23
C ALA A 88 -1.05 8.05 -1.27
N THR A 89 -2.13 8.34 -2.00
CA THR A 89 -2.18 8.20 -3.46
C THR A 89 -1.16 9.11 -4.13
N GLN A 90 -1.04 10.36 -3.71
CA GLN A 90 -0.04 11.29 -4.28
C GLN A 90 1.40 10.81 -4.04
N ILE A 91 1.71 10.28 -2.85
CA ILE A 91 3.01 9.68 -2.55
C ILE A 91 3.28 8.49 -3.48
N ALA A 92 2.28 7.62 -3.67
CA ALA A 92 2.38 6.48 -4.58
C ALA A 92 2.66 6.92 -6.02
N LEU A 93 1.91 7.91 -6.53
CA LEU A 93 2.09 8.47 -7.88
C LEU A 93 3.49 9.06 -8.08
N ASN A 94 3.98 9.79 -7.09
CA ASN A 94 5.32 10.39 -7.11
C ASN A 94 6.45 9.35 -6.99
N SER A 95 6.13 8.09 -6.68
CA SER A 95 7.09 6.99 -6.54
C SER A 95 6.97 5.96 -7.67
N SER A 96 6.49 6.36 -8.84
CA SER A 96 6.39 5.53 -10.05
C SER A 96 7.71 4.96 -10.58
N SER A 97 8.84 5.58 -10.24
CA SER A 97 10.19 5.03 -10.50
C SER A 97 10.57 3.92 -9.52
N PHE A 98 9.95 3.90 -8.34
CA PHE A 98 10.23 2.95 -7.27
C PHE A 98 9.33 1.72 -7.35
N SER A 99 8.03 1.91 -7.60
CA SER A 99 7.05 0.82 -7.68
C SER A 99 6.09 1.01 -8.83
N LYS A 100 5.98 -0.01 -9.67
CA LYS A 100 5.05 -0.06 -10.82
C LYS A 100 3.65 -0.54 -10.43
N ASN A 101 3.55 -1.36 -9.40
CA ASN A 101 2.28 -1.86 -8.89
C ASN A 101 1.99 -1.23 -7.54
N ILE A 102 0.81 -0.63 -7.40
CA ILE A 102 0.32 -0.04 -6.16
C ILE A 102 -0.91 -0.82 -5.71
N VAL A 103 -0.88 -1.34 -4.49
CA VAL A 103 -2.00 -2.11 -3.94
C VAL A 103 -2.60 -1.36 -2.76
N TYR A 104 -3.84 -0.94 -2.90
CA TYR A 104 -4.62 -0.45 -1.78
C TYR A 104 -5.20 -1.65 -1.02
N ILE A 105 -4.75 -1.82 0.23
CA ILE A 105 -5.22 -2.87 1.12
C ILE A 105 -6.16 -2.24 2.14
N SER A 106 -7.41 -2.70 2.14
CA SER A 106 -8.42 -2.28 3.11
C SER A 106 -9.33 -3.46 3.48
N SER A 107 -9.57 -3.65 4.77
CA SER A 107 -10.55 -4.63 5.29
C SER A 107 -12.00 -4.22 5.00
N ILE A 108 -12.24 -2.91 4.79
CA ILE A 108 -13.53 -2.37 4.41
C ILE A 108 -13.49 -2.09 2.90
N SER A 109 -14.12 -2.96 2.11
CA SER A 109 -14.38 -2.71 0.68
C SER A 109 -15.51 -1.69 0.54
N SER A 110 -15.37 -0.48 1.08
CA SER A 110 -16.36 0.55 0.82
C SER A 110 -16.14 1.03 -0.61
N GLY A 111 -17.15 0.89 -1.48
CA GLY A 111 -17.09 1.41 -2.85
C GLY A 111 -16.73 2.91 -2.88
N GLN A 112 -17.00 3.64 -1.79
CA GLN A 112 -16.59 5.02 -1.58
C GLN A 112 -15.07 5.18 -1.55
N SER A 113 -14.33 4.40 -0.75
CA SER A 113 -12.86 4.50 -0.69
C SER A 113 -12.17 4.18 -2.02
N ILE A 114 -12.74 3.25 -2.80
CA ILE A 114 -12.26 2.92 -4.14
C ILE A 114 -12.58 4.05 -5.12
N SER A 115 -13.81 4.59 -5.08
CA SER A 115 -14.22 5.74 -5.90
C SER A 115 -13.38 6.98 -5.61
N ASP A 116 -13.08 7.25 -4.33
CA ASP A 116 -12.23 8.36 -3.90
C ASP A 116 -10.79 8.16 -4.40
N LEU A 117 -10.25 6.94 -4.33
CA LEU A 117 -8.93 6.66 -4.89
C LEU A 117 -8.90 6.87 -6.42
N LEU A 118 -9.94 6.43 -7.12
CA LEU A 118 -10.04 6.61 -8.58
C LEU A 118 -10.14 8.08 -8.99
N SER A 119 -10.94 8.89 -8.27
CA SER A 119 -11.07 10.32 -8.59
C SER A 119 -9.75 11.08 -8.41
N LEU A 120 -8.96 10.69 -7.42
CA LEU A 120 -7.65 11.30 -7.14
C LEU A 120 -6.56 10.93 -8.15
N ILE A 121 -6.74 9.87 -8.93
CA ILE A 121 -5.74 9.39 -9.91
C ILE A 121 -5.95 10.02 -11.30
N VAL A 122 -7.18 10.44 -11.59
CA VAL A 122 -7.60 10.94 -12.92
C VAL A 122 -7.52 12.46 -13.03
N GLU A 123 -7.38 13.19 -11.91
CA GLU A 123 -7.05 14.63 -11.88
C GLU A 123 -5.59 14.91 -12.34
#